data_AF-A0A8X7UV46-F1
#
_entry.id   AF-A0A8X7UV46-F1
#
_cell.length_a   1.000
_cell.length_b   1.000
_cell.length_c   1.000
_cell.angle_alpha   90.00
_cell.angle_beta   90.00
_cell.angle_gamma   90.00
#
_symmetry.space_group_name_H-M   'P 1'
#
loop_
_entity.id
_entity.type
_entity.pdbx_description
1 polymer ?
#
loop_
_entity_poly.entity_id
_entity_poly.type
_entity_poly.pdbx_seq_one_letter_code
_entity_poly.pdbx_strand_id
1 'polypeptide(L)'
;MEPVAAILPYLAKKVCPPHAVGEHQLAPFHVERVVGLYENRRSGDCGPLAIKFLEMHATGNDSPTMACLTDDLVDIFRKQYAMEIYKDWAVPLYL
;
A
#
# COMPACT_ATOMS: atom_id res chain seq x y z
N MET A 1 -8.32 -12.64 2.07
CA MET A 1 -8.74 -11.48 1.25
C MET A 1 -10.25 -11.42 1.05
N GLU A 2 -10.95 -12.55 1.03
CA GLU A 2 -12.42 -12.60 0.85
C GLU A 2 -13.21 -11.63 1.76
N PRO A 3 -12.95 -11.50 3.08
CA PRO A 3 -13.67 -10.51 3.89
C PRO A 3 -13.46 -9.06 3.45
N VAL A 4 -12.25 -8.74 2.98
CA VAL A 4 -11.90 -7.41 2.47
C VAL A 4 -12.59 -7.15 1.13
N ALA A 5 -12.55 -8.14 0.23
CA ALA A 5 -13.22 -8.06 -1.06
C ALA A 5 -14.73 -7.87 -0.93
N ALA A 6 -15.34 -8.51 0.07
CA ALA A 6 -16.77 -8.40 0.35
C ALA A 6 -17.16 -7.06 0.99
N ILE A 7 -16.32 -6.46 1.84
CA ILE A 7 -16.66 -5.21 2.55
C ILE A 7 -16.36 -3.94 1.74
N LEU A 8 -15.38 -3.97 0.85
CA LEU A 8 -14.98 -2.80 0.06
C LEU A 8 -16.13 -2.12 -0.72
N PRO A 9 -17.10 -2.82 -1.34
CA PRO A 9 -18.24 -2.17 -2.02
C PRO A 9 -19.13 -1.39 -1.04
N TYR A 10 -19.32 -1.91 0.17
CA TYR A 10 -20.09 -1.24 1.22
C TYR A 10 -19.38 0.02 1.72
N LEU A 11 -18.05 -0.05 1.87
CA LEU A 11 -17.23 1.11 2.24
C LEU A 11 -17.29 2.17 1.13
N ALA A 12 -17.08 1.78 -0.13
CA ALA A 12 -17.17 2.68 -1.28
C ALA A 12 -18.52 3.39 -1.35
N LYS A 13 -19.64 2.65 -1.20
CA LYS A 13 -20.99 3.23 -1.14
C LYS A 13 -21.17 4.23 0.00
N LYS A 14 -20.51 4.01 1.14
CA LYS A 14 -20.62 4.90 2.31
C LYS A 14 -19.79 6.18 2.17
N VAL A 15 -18.62 6.11 1.53
CA VAL A 15 -17.64 7.22 1.53
C VAL A 15 -17.59 8.00 0.21
N CYS A 16 -18.03 7.39 -0.90
CA CYS A 16 -17.99 8.02 -2.22
C CYS A 16 -19.36 8.61 -2.60
N PRO A 17 -19.40 9.69 -3.42
CA PRO A 17 -20.65 10.22 -3.95
C PRO A 17 -21.45 9.17 -4.75
N PRO A 18 -22.79 9.23 -4.77
CA PRO A 18 -23.63 8.25 -5.47
C PRO A 18 -23.29 8.06 -6.95
N HIS A 19 -22.91 9.14 -7.64
CA HIS A 19 -22.53 9.10 -9.05
C HIS A 19 -21.17 8.43 -9.33
N ALA A 20 -20.31 8.28 -8.31
CA ALA A 20 -18.97 7.71 -8.44
C ALA A 20 -18.95 6.19 -8.25
N VAL A 21 -19.90 5.64 -7.50
CA VAL A 21 -20.02 4.19 -7.23
C VAL A 21 -20.94 3.52 -8.26
N GLY A 22 -21.77 4.31 -8.95
CA GLY A 22 -22.84 3.83 -9.83
C GLY A 22 -23.90 3.03 -9.07
N GLU A 23 -24.89 2.48 -9.76
CA GLU A 23 -25.86 1.53 -9.17
C GLU A 23 -25.26 0.14 -8.91
N HIS A 24 -23.94 -0.01 -9.06
CA HIS A 24 -23.25 -1.29 -8.99
C HIS A 24 -23.62 -2.00 -7.69
N GLN A 25 -24.15 -3.21 -7.87
CA GLN A 25 -24.53 -4.12 -6.81
C GLN A 25 -23.37 -4.25 -5.82
N LEU A 26 -23.68 -4.49 -4.54
CA LEU A 26 -22.74 -4.73 -3.45
C LEU A 26 -21.97 -6.07 -3.61
N ALA A 27 -21.64 -6.41 -4.85
CA ALA A 27 -20.91 -7.57 -5.28
C ALA A 27 -19.46 -7.46 -4.80
N PRO A 28 -18.89 -8.54 -4.25
CA PRO A 28 -17.49 -8.54 -3.83
C PRO A 28 -16.55 -8.17 -4.97
N PHE A 29 -15.46 -7.46 -4.63
CA PHE A 29 -14.39 -7.18 -5.59
C PHE A 29 -13.71 -8.48 -6.03
N HIS A 30 -13.27 -8.52 -7.29
CA HIS A 30 -12.34 -9.55 -7.74
C HIS A 30 -10.98 -9.35 -7.07
N VAL A 31 -10.38 -10.44 -6.59
CA VAL A 31 -9.04 -10.43 -6.01
C VAL A 31 -8.16 -11.38 -6.79
N GLU A 32 -7.08 -10.84 -7.32
CA GLU A 32 -6.04 -11.61 -7.99
C GLU A 32 -4.72 -11.44 -7.25
N ARG A 33 -4.00 -12.54 -7.04
CA ARG A 33 -2.63 -12.48 -6.54
C ARG A 33 -1.70 -12.24 -7.71
N VAL A 34 -1.02 -11.10 -7.69
CA VAL A 34 0.05 -10.81 -8.65
C VAL A 34 1.24 -11.73 -8.34
N VAL A 35 1.61 -12.57 -9.30
CA VAL A 35 2.72 -13.52 -9.18
C VAL A 35 4.03 -12.82 -9.55
N GLY A 36 5.13 -13.19 -8.89
CA GLY A 36 6.47 -12.68 -9.20
C GLY A 36 6.82 -11.35 -8.52
N LEU A 37 5.96 -10.85 -7.63
CA LEU A 37 6.30 -9.74 -6.75
C LEU A 37 7.17 -10.22 -5.58
N TYR A 38 7.95 -9.29 -5.02
CA TYR A 38 8.67 -9.54 -3.78
C TYR A 38 7.72 -9.95 -2.65
N GLU A 39 8.08 -11.04 -1.96
CA GLU A 39 7.35 -11.54 -0.81
C GLU A 39 8.17 -11.33 0.46
N ASN A 40 7.63 -10.53 1.38
CA ASN A 40 8.26 -10.36 2.67
C ASN A 40 8.23 -11.67 3.47
N ARG A 41 9.41 -12.21 3.78
CA ARG A 41 9.60 -13.38 4.65
C ARG A 41 10.13 -13.01 6.05
N ARG A 42 10.41 -11.74 6.30
CA ARG A 42 10.95 -11.21 7.56
C ARG A 42 9.84 -10.61 8.42
N SER A 43 10.00 -10.71 9.74
CA SER A 43 9.07 -10.07 10.67
C SER A 43 9.29 -8.55 10.69
N GLY A 44 8.21 -7.77 10.75
CA GLY A 44 8.27 -6.31 10.91
C GLY A 44 8.40 -5.49 9.63
N ASP A 45 8.47 -6.12 8.45
CA ASP A 45 8.60 -5.43 7.16
C ASP A 45 7.26 -5.19 6.43
N CYS A 46 6.17 -5.81 6.90
CA CYS A 46 4.87 -5.71 6.24
C CYS A 46 4.34 -4.27 6.14
N GLY A 47 4.55 -3.44 7.17
CA GLY A 47 4.14 -2.03 7.17
C GLY A 47 4.91 -1.19 6.14
N PRO A 48 6.25 -1.10 6.25
CA PRO A 48 7.08 -0.39 5.29
C PRO A 48 6.87 -0.85 3.85
N LEU A 49 6.75 -2.16 3.61
CA LEU A 49 6.51 -2.70 2.28
C LEU A 49 5.12 -2.31 1.74
N ALA A 50 4.07 -2.35 2.58
CA ALA A 50 2.73 -1.95 2.17
C ALA A 50 2.69 -0.48 1.71
N ILE A 51 3.36 0.42 2.43
CA ILE A 51 3.48 1.83 2.03
C ILE A 51 4.28 1.96 0.73
N LYS A 52 5.37 1.19 0.57
CA LYS A 52 6.17 1.25 -0.65
C LYS A 52 5.39 0.78 -1.89
N PHE A 53 4.59 -0.28 -1.76
CA PHE A 53 3.70 -0.73 -2.83
C PHE A 53 2.61 0.30 -3.15
N LEU A 54 2.06 0.96 -2.14
CA LEU A 54 1.10 2.05 -2.35
C LEU A 54 1.73 3.23 -3.12
N GLU A 55 2.94 3.65 -2.76
CA GLU A 55 3.71 4.69 -3.44
C GLU A 55 3.97 4.32 -4.91
N MET A 56 4.45 3.10 -5.16
CA MET A 56 4.75 2.63 -6.51
C MET A 56 3.49 2.55 -7.39
N HIS A 57 2.34 2.11 -6.84
CA HIS A 57 1.07 2.17 -7.56
C HIS A 57 0.60 3.60 -7.83
N ALA A 58 0.72 4.51 -6.85
CA ALA A 58 0.29 5.89 -6.99
C ALA A 58 1.13 6.70 -8.00
N THR A 59 2.39 6.29 -8.21
CA THR A 59 3.34 6.95 -9.13
C THR A 59 3.42 6.29 -10.51
N GLY A 60 2.67 5.19 -10.74
CA GLY A 60 2.75 4.43 -11.99
C GLY A 60 4.07 3.69 -12.20
N ASN A 61 4.76 3.35 -11.10
CA ASN A 61 6.04 2.64 -11.08
C ASN A 61 5.88 1.21 -10.54
N ASP A 62 4.86 0.51 -11.01
CA ASP A 62 4.41 -0.78 -10.47
C ASP A 62 5.16 -1.99 -11.07
N SER A 63 5.44 -2.01 -12.37
CA SER A 63 6.14 -3.12 -13.03
C SER A 63 7.20 -2.61 -14.00
N PRO A 64 8.45 -3.12 -13.99
CA PRO A 64 9.02 -4.29 -13.28
C PRO A 64 9.59 -4.01 -11.87
N THR A 65 9.49 -2.78 -11.36
CA THR A 65 10.20 -2.33 -10.15
C THR A 65 9.78 -3.06 -8.86
N MET A 66 8.50 -3.40 -8.70
CA MET A 66 8.01 -4.15 -7.52
C MET A 66 8.54 -5.59 -7.48
N ALA A 67 8.74 -6.22 -8.63
CA ALA A 67 9.31 -7.56 -8.74
C ALA A 67 10.81 -7.59 -8.42
N CYS A 68 11.50 -6.48 -8.63
CA CYS A 68 12.94 -6.34 -8.37
C CYS A 68 13.28 -5.95 -6.92
N LEU A 69 12.30 -5.80 -6.03
CA LEU A 69 12.59 -5.54 -4.62
C LEU A 69 13.36 -6.71 -4.00
N THR A 70 14.27 -6.37 -3.09
CA THR A 70 15.09 -7.30 -2.30
C THR A 70 15.07 -6.88 -0.83
N ASP A 71 15.47 -7.78 0.05
CA ASP A 71 15.60 -7.49 1.49
C ASP A 71 16.51 -6.27 1.75
N ASP A 72 17.59 -6.11 0.98
CA ASP A 72 18.49 -4.95 1.09
C ASP A 72 17.80 -3.64 0.72
N LEU A 73 16.97 -3.65 -0.35
CA LEU A 73 16.17 -2.48 -0.72
C LEU A 73 15.13 -2.16 0.35
N VAL A 74 14.54 -3.18 0.98
CA VAL A 74 13.66 -3.02 2.14
C VAL A 74 14.38 -2.32 3.29
N ASP A 75 15.60 -2.74 3.61
CA ASP A 75 16.40 -2.12 4.67
C ASP A 75 16.76 -0.66 4.36
N ILE A 76 16.98 -0.34 3.07
CA ILE A 76 17.25 1.03 2.62
C ILE A 76 16.02 1.91 2.82
N PHE A 77 14.85 1.54 2.29
CA PHE A 77 13.68 2.42 2.42
C PHE A 77 13.16 2.50 3.86
N ARG A 78 13.39 1.48 4.70
CA ARG A 78 13.10 1.57 6.15
C ARG A 78 13.92 2.67 6.82
N LYS A 79 15.22 2.74 6.52
CA LYS A 79 16.10 3.81 7.03
C LYS A 79 15.64 5.17 6.52
N GLN A 80 15.27 5.24 5.24
CA GLN A 80 14.77 6.47 4.62
C GLN A 80 13.51 6.98 5.31
N TYR A 81 12.49 6.12 5.49
CA TYR A 81 11.26 6.50 6.19
C TYR A 81 11.53 6.97 7.62
N ALA A 82 12.42 6.30 8.36
CA ALA A 82 12.77 6.72 9.70
C ALA A 82 13.42 8.12 9.73
N MET A 83 14.32 8.40 8.79
CA MET A 83 14.97 9.71 8.67
C MET A 83 14.00 10.81 8.25
N GLU A 84 13.09 10.53 7.31
CA GLU A 84 12.05 11.46 6.88
C GLU A 84 11.10 11.81 8.01
N ILE A 85 10.58 10.81 8.73
CA ILE A 85 9.72 11.04 9.90
C ILE A 85 10.46 11.87 10.95
N TYR A 86 11.71 11.52 11.25
CA TYR A 86 12.50 12.26 12.23
C TYR A 86 12.68 13.73 11.80
N LYS A 87 13.04 13.98 10.54
CA LYS A 87 13.25 15.32 10.01
C LYS A 87 11.95 16.14 9.99
N ASP A 88 10.84 15.55 9.61
CA ASP A 88 9.60 16.28 9.37
C ASP A 88 8.75 16.45 10.63
N TRP A 89 8.90 15.55 11.62
CA TRP A 89 8.05 15.53 12.81
C TRP A 89 8.81 15.73 14.11
N ALA A 90 10.04 15.23 14.23
CA ALA A 90 10.80 15.35 15.48
C ALA A 90 11.64 16.63 15.52
N VAL A 91 12.43 16.92 14.48
CA VAL A 91 13.29 18.13 14.43
C VAL A 91 12.49 19.43 14.65
N PRO A 92 11.31 19.64 14.04
CA PRO A 92 10.54 20.88 14.26
C PRO A 92 10.02 21.06 15.69
N LEU A 93 10.07 20.04 16.55
CA LEU A 93 9.73 20.18 17.97
C LEU A 93 10.87 20.81 18.79
N TYR A 94 12.08 20.84 18.24
CA TYR A 94 13.29 21.34 18.90
C TYR A 94 13.80 22.66 18.28
N LEU A 95 13.12 23.19 17.26
CA LEU A 95 13.41 24.47 16.61
C LEU A 95 12.28 25.46 16.92
#